data_AF-A0A367Z111-F1
#
_entry.id   AF-A0A367Z111-F1
#
_cell.length_a   1.000
_cell.length_b   1.000
_cell.length_c   1.000
_cell.angle_alpha   90.00
_cell.angle_beta   90.00
_cell.angle_gamma   90.00
#
_symmetry.space_group_name_H-M   'P 1'
#
loop_
_entity.id
_entity.type
_entity.pdbx_description
1 polymer ?
#
loop_
_entity_poly.entity_id
_entity_poly.type
_entity_poly.pdbx_seq_one_letter_code
_entity_poly.pdbx_strand_id
1 'polypeptide(L)'
;MPQTQSITIPTDIKNFDPDILDEYCRQKGKLFAQGDNEGKFKVSSSKLRSFFTRVTSMRTYYRNPGKITLERFYEKLKREIILLKPTLAYAYGREKDLKYFYEETISLINNTINSLKEEFEKNKNKKEPSFRFDSLENFFSVLEGFVAYHKFYGGKE
;
A
#
# COMPACT_ATOMS: atom_id res chain seq x y z
N MET A 1 -21.44 -23.34 -2.96
CA MET A 1 -20.57 -22.21 -3.37
C MET A 1 -19.76 -21.82 -2.16
N PRO A 2 -18.41 -21.83 -2.19
CA PRO A 2 -17.64 -21.37 -1.05
C PRO A 2 -17.86 -19.86 -0.90
N GLN A 3 -18.29 -19.45 0.28
CA GLN A 3 -18.46 -18.05 0.65
C GLN A 3 -17.07 -17.39 0.58
N THR A 4 -16.88 -16.47 -0.36
CA THR A 4 -15.66 -15.66 -0.41
C THR A 4 -15.65 -14.76 0.81
N GLN A 5 -15.05 -15.23 1.91
CA GLN A 5 -14.77 -14.37 3.05
C GLN A 5 -13.90 -13.22 2.51
N SER A 6 -14.43 -11.99 2.55
CA SER A 6 -13.69 -10.81 2.15
C SER A 6 -12.54 -10.64 3.14
N ILE A 7 -11.31 -10.92 2.71
CA ILE A 7 -10.14 -10.61 3.53
C ILE A 7 -10.01 -9.09 3.55
N THR A 8 -10.34 -8.50 4.70
CA THR A 8 -10.04 -7.10 5.03
C THR A 8 -8.58 -6.98 5.39
N ILE A 9 -7.93 -5.85 5.10
CA ILE A 9 -6.55 -5.59 5.60
C ILE A 9 -6.53 -5.88 7.12
N PRO A 10 -5.75 -6.86 7.59
CA PRO A 10 -5.42 -6.97 8.99
C PRO A 10 -5.00 -5.61 9.56
N THR A 11 -5.66 -5.19 10.64
CA THR A 11 -5.41 -3.91 11.29
C THR A 11 -3.93 -3.73 11.66
N ASP A 12 -3.23 -4.86 11.88
CA ASP A 12 -1.80 -4.91 12.12
C ASP A 12 -1.02 -5.25 10.83
N ILE A 13 -0.66 -4.23 10.06
CA ILE A 13 0.18 -4.38 8.86
C ILE A 13 1.61 -4.81 9.22
N LYS A 14 2.04 -4.67 10.48
CA LYS A 14 3.41 -4.97 10.89
C LYS A 14 3.66 -6.48 10.93
N ASN A 15 2.73 -7.24 11.51
CA ASN A 15 2.85 -8.68 11.70
C ASN A 15 2.07 -9.48 10.65
N PHE A 16 2.14 -9.03 9.40
CA PHE A 16 1.40 -9.68 8.31
C PHE A 16 2.00 -11.06 8.02
N ASP A 17 1.23 -12.10 8.28
CA ASP A 17 1.58 -13.47 7.89
C ASP A 17 1.77 -13.54 6.37
N PRO A 18 2.86 -14.15 5.85
CA PRO A 18 3.14 -14.17 4.42
C PRO A 18 2.06 -14.85 3.56
N ASP A 19 1.43 -15.91 4.06
CA ASP A 19 0.39 -16.64 3.32
C ASP A 19 -0.90 -15.81 3.28
N ILE A 20 -1.24 -15.15 4.39
CA ILE A 20 -2.33 -14.17 4.43
C ILE A 20 -2.02 -12.98 3.51
N LEU A 21 -0.76 -12.55 3.43
CA LEU A 21 -0.32 -11.47 2.53
C LEU A 21 -0.59 -11.79 1.08
N ASP A 22 -0.12 -12.96 0.66
CA ASP A 22 -0.25 -13.41 -0.72
C ASP A 22 -1.73 -13.54 -1.10
N GLU A 23 -2.53 -14.22 -0.25
CA GLU A 23 -3.96 -14.39 -0.49
C GLU A 23 -4.69 -13.05 -0.57
N TYR A 24 -4.38 -12.13 0.34
CA TYR A 24 -4.96 -10.79 0.36
C TYR A 24 -4.64 -10.04 -0.93
N CYS A 25 -3.37 -10.02 -1.34
CA CYS A 25 -2.94 -9.37 -2.58
C CYS A 25 -3.59 -10.01 -3.81
N ARG A 26 -3.73 -11.34 -3.81
CA ARG A 26 -4.36 -12.11 -4.88
C ARG A 26 -5.84 -11.75 -5.04
N GLN A 27 -6.59 -11.74 -3.95
CA GLN A 27 -8.02 -11.39 -3.97
C GLN A 27 -8.24 -9.97 -4.47
N LYS A 28 -7.49 -9.00 -3.93
CA LYS A 28 -7.65 -7.58 -4.30
C LYS A 28 -7.14 -7.31 -5.70
N GLY A 29 -5.98 -7.85 -6.09
CA GLY A 29 -5.47 -7.75 -7.45
C GLY A 29 -6.44 -8.31 -8.49
N LYS A 30 -7.07 -9.46 -8.20
CA LYS A 30 -8.13 -10.04 -9.04
C LYS A 30 -9.34 -9.11 -9.16
N LEU A 31 -9.84 -8.61 -8.02
CA LEU A 31 -10.97 -7.67 -7.98
C LEU A 31 -10.67 -6.42 -8.82
N PHE A 32 -9.47 -5.84 -8.68
CA PHE A 32 -9.09 -4.66 -9.45
C PHE A 32 -8.95 -4.95 -10.95
N ALA A 33 -8.54 -6.16 -11.34
CA ALA A 33 -8.37 -6.54 -12.75
C ALA A 33 -9.70 -6.84 -13.45
N GLN A 34 -10.62 -7.49 -12.74
CA GLN A 34 -11.84 -8.05 -13.33
C GLN A 34 -13.08 -7.21 -13.02
N GLY A 35 -13.03 -6.39 -11.97
CA GLY A 35 -14.21 -5.73 -11.42
C GLY A 35 -15.04 -6.68 -10.56
N ASP A 36 -16.22 -6.22 -10.15
CA ASP A 36 -17.23 -7.07 -9.53
C ASP A 36 -17.92 -7.98 -10.56
N ASN A 37 -18.96 -8.72 -10.15
CA ASN A 37 -19.70 -9.63 -11.03
C ASN A 37 -20.39 -8.91 -12.21
N GLU A 38 -20.54 -7.59 -12.15
CA GLU A 38 -21.10 -6.75 -13.22
C GLU A 38 -19.99 -6.06 -14.04
N GLY A 39 -18.71 -6.36 -13.75
CA GLY A 39 -17.56 -5.74 -14.37
C GLY A 39 -17.31 -4.28 -13.92
N LYS A 40 -18.05 -3.80 -12.92
CA LYS A 40 -17.85 -2.47 -12.34
C LYS A 40 -16.58 -2.45 -11.50
N PHE A 41 -15.99 -1.27 -11.33
CA PHE A 41 -14.78 -1.07 -10.53
C PHE A 41 -13.50 -1.72 -11.09
N LYS A 42 -13.54 -2.08 -12.37
CA LYS A 42 -12.36 -2.54 -13.09
C LYS A 42 -11.37 -1.38 -13.24
N VAL A 43 -10.15 -1.61 -12.79
CA VAL A 43 -9.09 -0.62 -12.79
C VAL A 43 -8.19 -0.82 -14.01
N SER A 44 -7.94 0.26 -14.76
CA SER A 44 -6.92 0.28 -15.81
C SER A 44 -5.57 0.69 -15.20
N SER A 45 -4.49 0.05 -15.66
CA SER A 45 -3.16 0.30 -15.09
C SER A 45 -2.60 1.68 -15.47
N SER A 46 -2.98 2.25 -16.63
CA SER A 46 -2.62 3.63 -16.97
C SER A 46 -3.15 4.66 -15.96
N LYS A 47 -4.33 4.41 -15.37
CA LYS A 47 -4.96 5.27 -14.37
C LYS A 47 -4.19 5.34 -13.04
N LEU A 48 -3.43 4.29 -12.71
CA LEU A 48 -2.67 4.20 -11.46
C LEU A 48 -1.15 4.33 -11.65
N ARG A 49 -0.67 4.48 -12.89
CA ARG A 49 0.76 4.54 -13.20
C ARG A 49 1.48 5.63 -12.41
N SER A 50 0.92 6.84 -12.32
CA SER A 50 1.52 7.95 -11.56
C SER A 50 1.61 7.65 -10.06
N PHE A 51 0.59 6.99 -9.50
CA PHE A 51 0.57 6.55 -8.12
C PHE A 51 1.67 5.51 -7.85
N PHE A 52 1.75 4.44 -8.66
CA PHE A 52 2.75 3.40 -8.48
C PHE A 52 4.18 3.86 -8.75
N THR A 53 4.39 4.79 -9.69
CA THR A 53 5.71 5.44 -9.90
C THR A 53 6.17 6.17 -8.64
N ARG A 54 5.25 6.87 -7.94
CA ARG A 54 5.56 7.55 -6.69
C ARG A 54 5.90 6.56 -5.57
N VAL A 55 5.12 5.49 -5.43
CA VAL A 55 5.36 4.41 -4.45
C VAL A 55 6.73 3.74 -4.68
N THR A 56 7.08 3.46 -5.94
CA THR A 56 8.38 2.86 -6.31
C THR A 56 9.54 3.80 -5.99
N SER A 57 9.38 5.09 -6.30
CA SER A 57 10.37 6.12 -5.95
C SER A 57 10.57 6.23 -4.44
N MET A 58 9.47 6.17 -3.68
CA MET A 58 9.52 6.13 -2.22
C MET A 58 10.32 4.92 -1.72
N ARG A 59 10.00 3.70 -2.18
CA ARG A 59 10.72 2.49 -1.77
C ARG A 59 12.23 2.60 -2.00
N THR A 60 12.61 3.08 -3.18
CA THR A 60 14.01 3.28 -3.56
C THR A 60 14.72 4.24 -2.62
N TYR A 61 14.09 5.37 -2.31
CA TYR A 61 14.61 6.36 -1.38
C TYR A 61 14.79 5.79 0.04
N TYR A 62 13.79 5.05 0.56
CA TYR A 62 13.81 4.58 1.95
C TYR A 62 14.74 3.38 2.19
N ARG A 63 15.12 2.63 1.15
CA ARG A 63 16.16 1.59 1.25
C ARG A 63 17.54 2.17 1.55
N ASN A 64 17.81 3.41 1.14
CA ASN A 64 19.11 4.07 1.28
C ASN A 64 18.94 5.53 1.74
N PRO A 65 18.59 5.78 3.02
CA PRO A 65 18.21 7.11 3.49
C PRO A 65 19.33 8.16 3.53
N GLY A 66 20.57 7.77 3.22
CA GLY A 66 21.74 8.65 3.29
C GLY A 66 22.10 9.05 4.73
N LYS A 67 22.75 10.20 4.89
CA LYS A 67 23.14 10.75 6.21
C LYS A 67 22.05 11.67 6.76
N ILE A 68 21.02 11.10 7.40
CA ILE A 68 19.96 11.84 8.10
C ILE A 68 19.67 11.22 9.47
N THR A 69 19.09 12.00 10.39
CA THR A 69 18.63 11.48 11.69
C THR A 69 17.36 10.65 11.53
N LEU A 70 17.08 9.77 12.49
CA LEU A 70 15.88 8.94 12.46
C LEU A 70 14.59 9.77 12.49
N GLU A 71 14.55 10.85 13.27
CA GLU A 71 13.41 11.76 13.39
C GLU A 71 13.12 12.40 12.03
N ARG A 72 14.16 12.92 11.37
CA ARG A 72 14.02 13.55 10.05
C ARG A 72 13.62 12.54 8.99
N PHE A 73 14.14 11.31 9.08
CA PHE A 73 13.72 10.20 8.22
C PHE A 73 12.22 9.91 8.40
N TYR A 74 11.77 9.73 9.65
CA TYR A 74 10.39 9.40 9.98
C TYR A 74 9.40 10.49 9.55
N GLU A 75 9.69 11.76 9.85
CA GLU A 75 8.80 12.87 9.46
C GLU A 75 8.68 13.00 7.93
N LYS A 76 9.79 12.81 7.19
CA LYS A 76 9.74 12.78 5.73
C LYS A 76 8.94 11.58 5.22
N LEU A 77 9.16 10.40 5.78
CA LEU A 77 8.45 9.17 5.44
C LEU A 77 6.93 9.32 5.61
N LYS A 78 6.53 9.73 6.81
CA LYS A 78 5.13 9.95 7.18
C LYS A 78 4.47 10.98 6.24
N ARG A 79 5.15 12.10 5.96
CA ARG A 79 4.64 13.12 5.04
C ARG A 79 4.41 12.56 3.64
N GLU A 80 5.38 11.84 3.08
CA GLU A 80 5.25 11.28 1.71
C GLU A 80 4.11 10.27 1.64
N ILE A 81 3.97 9.38 2.63
CA ILE A 81 2.86 8.43 2.71
C ILE A 81 1.51 9.16 2.81
N ILE A 82 1.39 10.19 3.65
CA ILE A 82 0.15 10.98 3.76
C ILE A 82 -0.20 11.65 2.43
N LEU A 83 0.79 12.18 1.71
CA LEU A 83 0.58 12.86 0.44
C LEU A 83 0.18 11.91 -0.71
N LEU A 84 0.17 10.59 -0.51
CA LEU A 84 -0.46 9.66 -1.44
C LEU A 84 -1.99 9.81 -1.44
N LYS A 85 -2.60 10.18 -0.31
CA LYS A 85 -4.06 10.37 -0.18
C LYS A 85 -4.64 11.37 -1.19
N PRO A 86 -4.14 12.61 -1.31
CA PRO A 86 -4.66 13.55 -2.31
C PRO A 86 -4.44 13.07 -3.75
N THR A 87 -3.33 12.37 -4.04
CA THR A 87 -3.11 11.77 -5.38
C THR A 87 -4.19 10.73 -5.70
N LEU A 88 -4.52 9.87 -4.74
CA LEU A 88 -5.59 8.88 -4.86
C LEU A 88 -6.97 9.53 -4.97
N ALA A 89 -7.24 10.56 -4.17
CA ALA A 89 -8.51 11.28 -4.19
C ALA A 89 -8.75 11.98 -5.53
N TYR A 90 -7.71 12.56 -6.12
CA TYR A 90 -7.78 13.15 -7.46
C TYR A 90 -8.06 12.08 -8.54
N ALA A 91 -7.34 10.96 -8.50
CA ALA A 91 -7.56 9.85 -9.44
C ALA A 91 -8.99 9.31 -9.34
N TYR A 92 -9.48 9.04 -8.13
CA TYR A 92 -10.86 8.62 -7.88
C TYR A 92 -11.90 9.69 -8.26
N GLY A 93 -11.57 10.96 -8.07
CA GLY A 93 -12.41 12.08 -8.48
C GLY A 93 -12.71 12.06 -9.99
N ARG A 94 -11.69 11.73 -10.79
CA ARG A 94 -11.79 11.59 -12.25
C ARG A 94 -12.41 10.28 -12.70
N GLU A 95 -12.15 9.20 -11.98
CA GLU A 95 -12.45 7.83 -12.39
C GLU A 95 -13.12 7.07 -11.25
N LYS A 96 -14.45 7.02 -11.25
CA LYS A 96 -15.23 6.42 -10.17
C LYS A 96 -15.04 4.91 -10.03
N ASP A 97 -14.60 4.24 -11.09
CA ASP A 97 -14.22 2.83 -11.06
C ASP A 97 -13.06 2.53 -10.10
N LEU A 98 -12.29 3.55 -9.70
CA LEU A 98 -11.23 3.39 -8.71
C LEU A 98 -11.73 3.30 -7.27
N LYS A 99 -13.05 3.34 -7.01
CA LYS A 99 -13.61 3.41 -5.65
C LYS A 99 -12.99 2.39 -4.70
N TYR A 100 -13.00 1.10 -5.04
CA TYR A 100 -12.47 0.07 -4.16
C TYR A 100 -10.96 0.16 -3.99
N PHE A 101 -10.23 0.45 -5.07
CA PHE A 101 -8.78 0.67 -4.97
C PHE A 101 -8.46 1.85 -4.04
N TYR A 102 -9.22 2.94 -4.16
CA TYR A 102 -9.10 4.13 -3.32
C TYR A 102 -9.36 3.79 -1.85
N GLU A 103 -10.51 3.18 -1.54
CA GLU A 103 -10.89 2.84 -0.16
C GLU A 103 -9.87 1.90 0.49
N GLU A 104 -9.47 0.86 -0.23
CA GLU A 104 -8.49 -0.12 0.24
C GLU A 104 -7.12 0.53 0.50
N THR A 105 -6.67 1.37 -0.43
CA THR A 105 -5.35 2.03 -0.30
C THR A 105 -5.36 3.09 0.79
N ILE A 106 -6.47 3.82 0.99
CA ILE A 106 -6.61 4.75 2.11
C ILE A 106 -6.55 4.02 3.45
N SER A 107 -7.22 2.88 3.57
CA SER A 107 -7.15 2.01 4.75
C SER A 107 -5.71 1.56 5.01
N LEU A 108 -5.03 1.06 3.96
CA LEU A 108 -3.62 0.65 4.01
C LEU A 108 -2.70 1.78 4.48
N ILE A 109 -2.86 2.98 3.92
CA ILE A 109 -2.08 4.18 4.30
C ILE A 109 -2.28 4.51 5.78
N ASN A 110 -3.52 4.50 6.26
CA ASN A 110 -3.83 4.82 7.65
C ASN A 110 -3.21 3.82 8.62
N ASN A 111 -3.37 2.52 8.35
CA ASN A 111 -2.78 1.45 9.16
C ASN A 111 -1.25 1.55 9.17
N THR A 112 -0.64 1.81 8.01
CA THR A 112 0.81 2.01 7.89
C THR A 112 1.31 3.17 8.74
N ILE A 113 0.64 4.34 8.70
CA ILE A 113 1.05 5.50 9.50
C ILE A 113 0.96 5.20 11.00
N ASN A 114 -0.08 4.49 11.43
CA ASN A 114 -0.27 4.13 12.83
C ASN A 114 0.83 3.17 13.30
N SER A 115 1.08 2.09 12.56
CA SER A 115 2.15 1.13 12.88
C SER A 115 3.55 1.77 12.83
N LEU A 116 3.81 2.64 11.85
CA LEU A 116 5.07 3.38 11.75
C LEU A 116 5.32 4.24 12.99
N LYS A 117 4.29 4.91 13.51
CA LYS A 117 4.41 5.72 14.73
C LYS A 117 4.83 4.85 15.91
N GLU A 118 4.20 3.70 16.10
CA GLU A 118 4.54 2.78 17.19
C GLU A 118 5.94 2.21 17.07
N GLU A 119 6.36 1.82 15.86
CA GLU A 119 7.71 1.33 15.61
C GLU A 119 8.76 2.42 15.83
N PHE A 120 8.50 3.65 15.38
CA PHE A 120 9.38 4.79 15.59
C PHE A 120 9.58 5.08 17.07
N GLU A 121 8.51 5.15 17.85
CA GLU A 121 8.58 5.39 19.30
C GLU A 121 9.38 4.31 20.04
N LYS A 122 9.22 3.03 19.64
CA LYS A 122 9.99 1.91 20.20
C LYS A 122 11.46 1.94 19.77
N ASN A 123 11.79 2.59 18.67
CA ASN A 123 13.10 2.53 18.04
C ASN A 123 13.98 3.77 18.32
N LYS A 124 13.39 4.95 18.50
CA LYS A 124 14.12 6.23 18.60
C LYS A 124 15.10 6.34 19.77
N ASN A 125 14.84 5.62 20.86
CA ASN A 125 15.68 5.65 22.07
C ASN A 125 16.65 4.45 22.16
N LYS A 126 16.74 3.61 21.12
CA LYS A 126 17.68 2.48 21.13
C LYS A 126 19.11 2.97 20.96
N LYS A 127 20.06 2.21 21.52
CA LYS A 127 21.51 2.45 21.33
C LYS A 127 21.89 2.49 19.85
N GLU A 128 21.25 1.65 19.05
CA GLU A 128 21.40 1.56 17.60
C GLU A 128 20.02 1.62 16.94
N PRO A 129 19.52 2.81 16.59
CA PRO A 129 18.22 2.96 15.95
C PRO A 129 18.25 2.44 14.50
N SER A 130 17.23 1.69 14.14
CA SER A 130 17.06 1.14 12.78
C SER A 130 16.31 2.11 11.87
N PHE A 131 16.69 2.19 10.59
CA PHE A 131 15.87 2.87 9.56
C PHE A 131 14.89 1.92 8.85
N ARG A 132 14.88 0.65 9.26
CA ARG A 132 13.99 -0.38 8.74
C ARG A 132 12.76 -0.50 9.64
N PHE A 133 11.60 -0.39 9.01
CA PHE A 133 10.29 -0.49 9.62
C PHE A 133 9.52 -1.60 8.91
N ASP A 134 9.02 -2.57 9.65
CA ASP A 134 8.36 -3.75 9.09
C ASP A 134 7.04 -3.34 8.40
N SER A 135 6.29 -2.43 9.03
CA SER A 135 5.08 -1.85 8.43
C SER A 135 5.33 -1.15 7.09
N LEU A 136 6.51 -0.56 6.90
CA LEU A 136 6.87 0.08 5.63
C LEU A 136 7.15 -0.95 4.53
N GLU A 137 7.89 -2.01 4.84
CA GLU A 137 8.16 -3.06 3.85
C GLU A 137 6.88 -3.80 3.47
N ASN A 138 5.98 -4.05 4.43
CA ASN A 138 4.68 -4.65 4.16
C ASN A 138 3.77 -3.72 3.35
N PHE A 139 3.78 -2.41 3.62
CA PHE A 139 3.09 -1.42 2.79
C PHE A 139 3.52 -1.50 1.32
N PHE A 140 4.82 -1.54 1.06
CA PHE A 140 5.32 -1.67 -0.31
C PHE A 140 4.97 -3.03 -0.93
N SER A 141 5.13 -4.10 -0.17
CA SER A 141 4.85 -5.46 -0.65
C SER A 141 3.39 -5.65 -1.02
N VAL A 142 2.45 -5.09 -0.23
CA VAL A 142 1.02 -5.13 -0.54
C VAL A 142 0.71 -4.37 -1.84
N LEU A 143 1.24 -3.15 -2.00
CA LEU A 143 0.99 -2.36 -3.21
C LEU A 143 1.59 -3.01 -4.47
N GLU A 144 2.78 -3.58 -4.37
CA GLU A 144 3.38 -4.35 -5.47
C GLU A 144 2.60 -5.64 -5.75
N GLY A 145 2.14 -6.33 -4.70
CA GLY A 145 1.28 -7.51 -4.82
C GLY A 145 -0.03 -7.21 -5.55
N PHE A 146 -0.67 -6.07 -5.26
CA PHE A 146 -1.86 -5.61 -6.00
C PHE A 146 -1.58 -5.49 -7.49
N VAL A 147 -0.45 -4.86 -7.88
CA VAL A 147 -0.08 -4.67 -9.29
C VAL A 147 0.25 -6.00 -9.95
N ALA A 148 1.04 -6.85 -9.29
CA ALA A 148 1.45 -8.14 -9.81
C ALA A 148 0.24 -9.02 -10.09
N TYR A 149 -0.68 -9.16 -9.13
CA TYR A 149 -1.90 -9.94 -9.30
C TYR A 149 -2.89 -9.28 -10.27
N HIS A 150 -3.00 -7.95 -10.27
CA HIS A 150 -3.79 -7.23 -11.26
C HIS A 150 -3.35 -7.58 -12.69
N LYS A 151 -2.04 -7.56 -12.93
CA LYS A 151 -1.46 -7.94 -14.23
C LYS A 151 -1.69 -9.41 -14.55
N PHE A 152 -1.48 -10.30 -13.57
CA PHE A 152 -1.68 -11.74 -13.70
C PHE A 152 -3.13 -12.08 -14.12
N TYR A 153 -4.12 -11.42 -13.53
CA TYR A 153 -5.55 -11.64 -13.84
C TYR A 153 -6.06 -10.90 -15.09
N GLY A 154 -5.16 -10.38 -15.93
CA GLY A 154 -5.50 -9.79 -17.23
C GLY A 154 -5.89 -8.32 -17.18
N GLY A 155 -5.48 -7.60 -16.13
CA GLY A 155 -5.57 -6.14 -16.06
C GLY A 155 -4.88 -5.50 -17.28
N LYS A 156 -5.63 -4.72 -18.05
CA LYS A 156 -5.13 -4.05 -19.26
C LYS A 156 -4.49 -2.68 -18.93
N GLU A 157 -3.70 -2.16 -19.88
CA GLU A 157 -3.24 -0.77 -19.88
C GLU A 157 -4.38 0.23 -19.81
#